data_AF-A0A0F9F6I4-F1
#
_entry.id   AF-A0A0F9F6I4-F1
#
_cell.length_a   1.000
_cell.length_b   1.000
_cell.length_c   1.000
_cell.angle_alpha   90.00
_cell.angle_beta   90.00
_cell.angle_gamma   90.00
#
_symmetry.space_group_name_H-M   'P 1'
#
loop_
_entity.id
_entity.type
_entity.pdbx_description
1 polymer ?
#
loop_
_entity_poly.entity_id
_entity_poly.type
_entity_poly.pdbx_seq_one_letter_code
_entity_poly.pdbx_strand_id
1 'polypeptide(L)'
;DKLLNLEDLRVENIPYNSVVDFLGYRVEHGYKSSASKAYPVAVARWMAIATGSSGLCGHTHHFGTYSWTDAKGTHSYIENGCLCRLDLEYAPFPNWQQAFTYGVVKNNKVHLVPVMIYEDGFMTNGEWYPRR
;
A
#
# COMPACT_ATOMS: atom_id res chain seq x y z
N ASP A 1 -0.17 -21.21 -7.20
CA ASP A 1 0.65 -21.15 -5.97
C ASP A 1 2.01 -21.83 -6.10
N LYS A 2 2.11 -23.07 -6.60
CA LYS A 2 3.39 -23.79 -6.80
C LYS A 2 4.43 -23.12 -7.73
N LEU A 3 4.00 -22.20 -8.61
CA LEU A 3 4.88 -21.46 -9.55
C LEU A 3 5.63 -20.30 -8.89
N LEU A 4 5.18 -19.82 -7.72
CA LEU A 4 5.70 -18.62 -7.07
C LEU A 4 6.36 -18.90 -5.71
N ASN A 5 6.48 -20.18 -5.34
CA ASN A 5 7.03 -20.63 -4.04
C ASN A 5 6.46 -19.86 -2.83
N LEU A 6 5.16 -19.54 -2.87
CA LEU A 6 4.52 -18.73 -1.84
C LEU A 6 4.56 -19.42 -0.46
N GLU A 7 4.50 -20.75 -0.42
CA GLU A 7 4.59 -21.55 0.81
C GLU A 7 5.95 -21.36 1.50
N ASP A 8 7.05 -21.43 0.75
CA ASP A 8 8.41 -21.24 1.28
C ASP A 8 8.61 -19.81 1.79
N LEU A 9 7.97 -18.85 1.13
CA LEU A 9 7.98 -17.44 1.51
C LEU A 9 6.97 -17.11 2.63
N ARG A 10 6.19 -18.11 3.10
CA ARG A 10 5.12 -17.94 4.10
C ARG A 10 4.13 -16.84 3.70
N VAL A 11 3.83 -16.75 2.41
CA VAL A 11 2.87 -15.80 1.85
C VAL A 11 1.51 -16.47 1.77
N GLU A 12 0.53 -15.90 2.47
CA GLU A 12 -0.85 -16.35 2.43
C GLU A 12 -1.62 -15.60 1.33
N ASN A 13 -2.26 -16.34 0.43
CA ASN A 13 -3.19 -15.76 -0.53
C ASN A 13 -4.55 -15.57 0.15
N ILE A 14 -5.00 -14.32 0.23
CA ILE A 14 -6.34 -13.99 0.73
C ILE A 14 -7.29 -13.74 -0.46
N PRO A 15 -8.59 -14.06 -0.32
CA PRO A 15 -9.59 -13.73 -1.35
C PRO A 15 -9.54 -12.25 -1.76
N TYR A 16 -9.82 -11.96 -3.03
CA TYR A 16 -9.62 -10.63 -3.64
C TYR A 16 -10.23 -9.44 -2.85
N ASN A 17 -11.43 -9.61 -2.30
CA ASN A 17 -12.12 -8.58 -1.53
C ASN A 17 -11.99 -8.76 -0.01
N SER A 18 -11.02 -9.55 0.43
CA SER A 18 -10.74 -9.72 1.84
C SER A 18 -10.16 -8.45 2.45
N VAL A 19 -10.41 -8.33 3.74
CA VAL A 19 -9.86 -7.30 4.60
C VAL A 19 -9.16 -8.04 5.73
N VAL A 20 -7.90 -7.72 5.95
CA VAL A 20 -7.12 -8.23 7.08
C VAL A 20 -6.95 -7.10 8.07
N ASP A 21 -7.29 -7.34 9.33
CA ASP A 21 -6.82 -6.48 10.42
C ASP A 21 -5.54 -7.09 10.99
N PHE A 22 -4.47 -6.31 10.99
CA PHE A 22 -3.19 -6.71 11.55
C PHE A 22 -2.75 -5.68 12.58
N LEU A 23 -2.91 -6.01 13.87
CA LEU A 23 -2.54 -5.15 14.99
C LEU A 23 -3.17 -3.74 14.92
N GLY A 24 -4.45 -3.66 14.50
CA GLY A 24 -5.19 -2.40 14.37
C GLY A 24 -4.89 -1.62 13.09
N TYR A 25 -4.14 -2.22 12.15
CA TYR A 25 -4.01 -1.72 10.79
C TYR A 25 -4.81 -2.57 9.82
N ARG A 26 -5.70 -1.90 9.09
CA ARG A 26 -6.55 -2.50 8.07
C ARG A 26 -5.79 -2.63 6.75
N VAL A 27 -5.67 -3.84 6.22
CA VAL A 27 -5.10 -4.11 4.89
C VAL A 27 -6.23 -4.61 3.98
N GLU A 28 -6.43 -3.93 2.85
CA GLU A 28 -7.49 -4.29 1.90
C GLU A 28 -7.12 -3.96 0.45
N HIS A 29 -7.85 -4.54 -0.51
CA HIS A 29 -7.62 -4.21 -1.93
C HIS A 29 -7.89 -2.72 -2.22
N GLY A 30 -8.94 -2.15 -1.65
CA GLY A 30 -9.26 -0.72 -1.79
C GLY A 30 -10.31 -0.37 -2.84
N TYR A 31 -11.08 -1.34 -3.40
CA TYR A 31 -12.07 -1.09 -4.46
C TYR A 31 -13.03 0.10 -4.20
N LYS A 32 -13.30 0.42 -2.93
CA LYS A 32 -14.08 1.60 -2.52
C LYS A 32 -13.53 2.92 -3.06
N SER A 33 -12.22 3.02 -3.28
CA SER A 33 -11.53 4.20 -3.83
C SER A 33 -11.77 4.45 -5.31
N SER A 34 -12.40 3.50 -6.03
CA SER A 34 -12.85 3.69 -7.41
C SER A 34 -13.95 4.75 -7.56
N ALA A 35 -14.54 5.23 -6.45
CA ALA A 35 -15.44 6.36 -6.46
C ALA A 35 -14.70 7.64 -6.88
N SER A 36 -15.20 8.31 -7.94
CA SER A 36 -14.61 9.48 -8.62
C SER A 36 -14.23 10.68 -7.73
N LYS A 37 -14.63 10.70 -6.46
CA LYS A 37 -14.36 11.80 -5.51
C LYS A 37 -12.97 11.72 -4.87
N ALA A 38 -12.33 10.55 -4.90
CA ALA A 38 -11.08 10.31 -4.18
C ALA A 38 -9.85 10.32 -5.10
N TYR A 39 -9.98 9.71 -6.28
CA TYR A 39 -8.91 9.54 -7.26
C TYR A 39 -8.80 10.75 -8.20
N PRO A 40 -7.59 11.19 -8.59
CA PRO A 40 -6.27 10.68 -8.18
C PRO A 40 -5.65 11.38 -6.98
N VAL A 41 -6.35 12.31 -6.32
CA VAL A 41 -5.68 13.32 -5.46
C VAL A 41 -5.54 12.90 -4.00
N ALA A 42 -6.50 12.16 -3.44
CA ALA A 42 -6.57 11.99 -1.98
C ALA A 42 -7.16 10.64 -1.56
N VAL A 43 -6.81 9.55 -2.24
CA VAL A 43 -7.39 8.23 -1.99
C VAL A 43 -7.07 7.73 -0.58
N ALA A 44 -5.84 7.88 -0.07
CA ALA A 44 -5.46 7.50 1.28
C ALA A 44 -6.30 8.24 2.34
N ARG A 45 -6.51 9.55 2.14
CA ARG A 45 -7.37 10.36 3.02
C ARG A 45 -8.83 9.93 2.93
N TRP A 46 -9.32 9.67 1.72
CA TRP A 46 -10.69 9.22 1.52
C TRP A 46 -10.93 7.87 2.18
N MET A 47 -10.00 6.92 2.01
CA MET A 47 -10.06 5.60 2.65
C MET A 47 -10.01 5.69 4.17
N ALA A 48 -9.15 6.57 4.73
CA ALA A 48 -9.12 6.84 6.16
C ALA A 48 -10.49 7.30 6.70
N ILE A 49 -11.14 8.24 6.00
CA ILE A 49 -12.47 8.75 6.39
C ILE A 49 -13.55 7.66 6.20
N ALA A 50 -13.53 6.96 5.07
CA ALA A 50 -14.55 5.97 4.71
C ALA A 50 -14.49 4.72 5.58
N THR A 51 -13.33 4.40 6.14
CA THR A 51 -13.12 3.23 7.02
C THR A 51 -13.08 3.61 8.50
N GLY A 52 -12.80 4.88 8.83
CA GLY A 52 -12.56 5.32 10.20
C GLY A 52 -11.38 4.60 10.86
N SER A 53 -10.37 4.21 10.08
CA SER A 53 -9.30 3.32 10.55
C SER A 53 -7.95 3.66 9.92
N SER A 54 -6.86 3.35 10.63
CA SER A 54 -5.53 3.26 10.01
C SER A 54 -5.46 2.06 9.07
N GLY A 55 -4.72 2.17 7.98
CA GLY A 55 -4.69 1.08 7.02
C GLY A 55 -3.79 1.26 5.81
N LEU A 56 -3.95 0.33 4.88
CA LEU A 56 -3.24 0.28 3.62
C LEU A 56 -4.17 -0.29 2.54
N CYS A 57 -4.16 0.33 1.37
CA CYS A 57 -4.84 -0.21 0.20
C CYS A 57 -4.00 -0.14 -1.07
N GLY A 58 -4.37 -0.95 -2.05
CA GLY A 58 -3.85 -0.89 -3.42
C GLY A 58 -4.89 -0.29 -4.37
N HIS A 59 -5.21 -1.05 -5.42
CA HIS A 59 -6.24 -0.77 -6.43
C HIS A 59 -5.94 0.39 -7.40
N THR A 60 -5.56 1.56 -6.92
CA THR A 60 -5.40 2.78 -7.75
C THR A 60 -4.03 2.88 -8.42
N HIS A 61 -3.08 2.05 -7.99
CA HIS A 61 -1.67 2.06 -8.41
C HIS A 61 -0.94 3.38 -8.12
N HIS A 62 -1.61 4.30 -7.43
CA HIS A 62 -1.05 5.55 -6.95
C HIS A 62 -0.40 5.31 -5.58
N PHE A 63 0.61 6.10 -5.24
CA PHE A 63 1.30 6.03 -3.97
C PHE A 63 1.07 7.30 -3.17
N GLY A 64 0.65 7.13 -1.91
CA GLY A 64 0.33 8.28 -1.06
C GLY A 64 0.17 7.88 0.39
N THR A 65 0.54 8.80 1.29
CA THR A 65 0.39 8.61 2.72
C THR A 65 -0.45 9.73 3.29
N TYR A 66 -1.50 9.39 4.04
CA TYR A 66 -2.27 10.34 4.83
C TYR A 66 -2.08 10.03 6.30
N SER A 67 -1.69 11.03 7.09
CA SER A 67 -1.56 10.90 8.54
C SER A 67 -2.45 11.91 9.25
N TRP A 68 -3.03 11.51 10.38
CA TRP A 68 -3.80 12.40 11.24
C TRP A 68 -3.63 12.01 12.70
N THR A 69 -4.02 12.92 13.59
CA THR A 69 -4.06 12.67 15.03
C THR A 69 -5.45 13.03 15.54
N ASP A 70 -6.01 12.16 16.37
CA ASP A 70 -7.25 12.41 17.09
C ASP A 70 -7.10 12.03 18.58
N ALA A 71 -8.20 12.01 19.32
CA ALA A 71 -8.20 11.71 20.76
C ALA A 71 -7.71 10.29 21.11
N LYS A 72 -7.59 9.38 20.14
CA LYS A 72 -7.10 8.00 20.30
C LYS A 72 -5.64 7.83 19.87
N GLY A 73 -5.03 8.86 19.29
CA GLY A 73 -3.60 8.90 18.98
C GLY A 73 -3.32 9.26 17.53
N THR A 74 -2.16 8.82 17.04
CA THR A 74 -1.70 9.06 15.67
C THR A 74 -2.04 7.88 14.78
N HIS A 75 -2.51 8.20 13.59
CA HIS A 75 -3.05 7.27 12.62
C HIS A 75 -2.45 7.54 11.24
N SER A 76 -2.42 6.51 10.40
CA SER A 76 -2.02 6.66 9.01
C SER A 76 -2.79 5.74 8.08
N TYR A 77 -2.97 6.17 6.84
CA TYR A 77 -3.47 5.35 5.76
C TYR A 77 -2.52 5.44 4.55
N ILE A 78 -2.19 4.32 3.94
CA ILE A 78 -1.23 4.21 2.85
C ILE A 78 -1.92 3.71 1.58
N GLU A 79 -1.76 4.44 0.48
CA GLU A 79 -1.90 3.89 -0.86
C GLU A 79 -0.56 3.31 -1.29
N ASN A 80 -0.55 2.01 -1.58
CA ASN A 80 0.68 1.23 -1.67
C ASN A 80 1.42 1.36 -3.02
N GLY A 81 0.89 2.10 -4.00
CA GLY A 81 1.40 2.09 -5.37
C GLY A 81 1.20 0.74 -6.05
N CYS A 82 2.13 0.38 -6.94
CA CYS A 82 2.09 -0.89 -7.67
C CYS A 82 3.48 -1.52 -7.84
N LEU A 83 3.51 -2.82 -8.18
CA LEU A 83 4.73 -3.52 -8.59
C LEU A 83 4.69 -3.90 -10.08
N CYS A 84 3.64 -3.51 -10.80
CA CYS A 84 3.48 -3.80 -12.21
C CYS A 84 4.34 -2.89 -13.07
N ARG A 85 4.51 -3.27 -14.33
CA ARG A 85 5.09 -2.41 -15.36
C ARG A 85 4.29 -1.11 -15.53
N LEU A 86 4.99 -0.04 -15.90
CA LEU A 86 4.37 1.27 -16.16
C LEU A 86 4.11 1.52 -17.67
N ASP A 87 4.66 0.67 -18.55
CA ASP A 87 4.54 0.75 -20.00
C ASP A 87 3.45 -0.19 -20.54
N LEU A 88 2.22 -0.02 -20.06
CA LEU A 88 1.10 -0.88 -20.44
C LEU A 88 0.28 -0.27 -21.59
N GLU A 89 -0.04 -1.07 -22.60
CA GLU A 89 -0.77 -0.63 -23.80
C GLU A 89 -2.13 0.01 -23.48
N TYR A 90 -2.85 -0.54 -22.50
CA TYR A 90 -4.18 -0.07 -22.10
C TYR A 90 -4.14 1.16 -21.18
N ALA A 91 -2.96 1.61 -20.75
CA ALA A 91 -2.77 2.74 -19.86
C ALA A 91 -1.54 3.54 -20.31
N PRO A 92 -1.64 4.35 -21.39
CA PRO A 92 -0.48 4.98 -22.02
C PRO A 92 0.15 6.13 -21.19
N PHE A 93 -0.61 6.77 -20.31
CA PHE A 93 -0.13 7.86 -19.44
C PHE A 93 -0.71 7.73 -18.02
N PRO A 94 -0.42 6.64 -17.30
CA PRO A 94 -1.00 6.44 -15.99
C PRO A 94 -0.27 7.30 -14.96
N ASN A 95 -1.01 7.92 -14.02
CA ASN A 95 -0.43 8.53 -12.84
C ASN A 95 -0.14 7.46 -11.76
N TRP A 96 0.69 6.48 -12.11
CA TRP A 96 1.03 5.36 -11.23
C TRP A 96 2.45 5.52 -10.69
N GLN A 97 2.67 5.05 -9.48
CA GLN A 97 3.99 5.01 -8.86
C GLN A 97 4.29 3.58 -8.45
N GLN A 98 5.51 3.14 -8.75
CA GLN A 98 5.98 1.86 -8.24
C GLN A 98 6.38 2.01 -6.78
N ALA A 99 5.82 1.17 -5.92
CA ALA A 99 6.08 1.22 -4.50
C ALA A 99 5.65 -0.09 -3.82
N PHE A 100 6.15 -0.28 -2.61
CA PHE A 100 5.67 -1.29 -1.68
C PHE A 100 5.76 -0.76 -0.26
N THR A 101 5.10 -1.43 0.67
CA THR A 101 5.17 -1.12 2.10
C THR A 101 5.55 -2.38 2.83
N TYR A 102 6.48 -2.27 3.78
CA TYR A 102 6.79 -3.32 4.72
C TYR A 102 6.46 -2.88 6.14
N GLY A 103 6.27 -3.84 7.05
CA GLY A 103 5.93 -3.57 8.45
C GLY A 103 6.95 -4.18 9.40
N VAL A 104 7.30 -3.42 10.44
CA VAL A 104 8.09 -3.93 11.57
C VAL A 104 7.18 -4.00 12.79
N VAL A 105 7.04 -5.18 13.40
CA VAL A 105 6.25 -5.34 14.63
C VAL A 105 7.13 -5.06 15.84
N LYS A 106 6.73 -4.10 16.67
CA LYS A 106 7.38 -3.78 17.94
C LYS A 106 6.34 -3.36 18.96
N ASN A 107 6.45 -3.85 20.20
CA ASN A 107 5.53 -3.51 21.30
C ASN A 107 4.04 -3.71 20.93
N ASN A 108 3.72 -4.81 20.26
CA ASN A 108 2.37 -5.14 19.78
C ASN A 108 1.75 -4.08 18.84
N LYS A 109 2.60 -3.34 18.11
CA LYS A 109 2.21 -2.38 17.09
C LYS A 109 2.96 -2.71 15.80
N VAL A 110 2.27 -2.58 14.67
CA VAL A 110 2.91 -2.60 13.36
C VAL A 110 3.36 -1.18 13.00
N HIS A 111 4.62 -1.06 12.61
CA HIS A 111 5.23 0.17 12.11
C HIS A 111 5.44 0.02 10.62
N LEU A 112 4.56 0.63 9.83
CA LEU A 112 4.62 0.57 8.37
C LEU A 112 5.67 1.54 7.84
N VAL A 113 6.47 1.06 6.89
CA VAL A 113 7.49 1.83 6.18
C VAL A 113 7.17 1.75 4.69
N PRO A 114 6.59 2.82 4.12
CA PRO A 114 6.32 2.87 2.70
C PRO A 114 7.59 3.21 1.92
N VAL A 115 7.83 2.50 0.82
CA VAL A 115 9.04 2.59 -0.01
C VAL A 115 8.63 2.83 -1.45
N MET A 116 9.01 3.99 -1.97
CA MET A 116 8.88 4.30 -3.40
C MET A 116 10.04 3.70 -4.18
N ILE A 117 9.75 3.18 -5.36
CA ILE A 117 10.72 2.65 -6.32
C ILE A 117 10.86 3.65 -7.47
N TYR A 118 12.08 4.13 -7.67
CA TYR A 118 12.45 5.00 -8.79
C TYR A 118 13.02 4.17 -9.96
N GLU A 119 13.38 4.85 -11.04
CA GLU A 119 13.92 4.22 -12.24
C GLU A 119 15.25 3.49 -11.97
N ASP A 120 16.08 4.04 -11.10
CA ASP A 120 17.42 3.55 -10.78
C ASP A 120 17.48 2.64 -9.54
N GLY A 121 16.44 2.62 -8.71
CA GLY A 121 16.38 1.80 -7.51
C GLY A 121 15.45 2.31 -6.43
N PHE A 122 15.68 1.86 -5.20
CA PHE A 122 14.99 2.33 -4.01
C PHE A 122 15.90 2.32 -2.79
N MET A 123 15.55 3.12 -1.79
CA MET A 123 16.20 3.10 -0.48
C MET A 123 15.29 2.46 0.56
N THR A 124 15.80 1.54 1.36
CA THR A 124 15.10 1.02 2.54
C THR A 124 16.10 0.58 3.60
N ASN A 125 15.72 0.60 4.88
CA ASN A 125 16.59 0.26 6.01
C ASN A 125 17.95 1.00 6.02
N GLY A 126 18.02 2.19 5.42
CA GLY A 126 19.25 2.99 5.32
C GLY A 126 20.22 2.52 4.22
N GLU A 127 19.82 1.56 3.38
CA GLU A 127 20.64 1.03 2.29
C GLU A 127 20.01 1.33 0.92
N TRP A 128 20.86 1.42 -0.11
CA TRP A 128 20.47 1.58 -1.51
C TRP A 128 20.38 0.23 -2.23
N TYR A 129 19.28 0.03 -2.95
CA TYR A 129 19.01 -1.17 -3.74
C TYR A 129 18.83 -0.77 -5.21
N PRO A 130 19.84 -1.01 -6.08
CA PRO A 130 19.75 -0.66 -7.48
C PRO A 130 18.74 -1.54 -8.20
N ARG A 131 18.02 -0.96 -9.15
CA ARG A 131 17.18 -1.70 -10.09
C ARG A 131 18.07 -2.43 -11.10
N ARG A 132 17.87 -3.74 -11.24
CA ARG A 132 18.59 -4.58 -12.22
C ARG A 132 17.83 -4.64 -13.54
#